data_AF-A0A846WEN1-F1
#
_entry.id   AF-A0A846WEN1-F1
#
_cell.length_a   1.000
_cell.length_b   1.000
_cell.length_c   1.000
_cell.angle_alpha   90.00
_cell.angle_beta   90.00
_cell.angle_gamma   90.00
#
_symmetry.space_group_name_H-M   'P 1'
#
loop_
_entity.id
_entity.type
_entity.pdbx_description
1 polymer ?
#
loop_
_entity_poly.entity_id
_entity_poly.type
_entity_poly.pdbx_seq_one_letter_code
_entity_poly.pdbx_strand_id
1 'polypeptide(L)'
;MNIDGQAEFEHTGNTYLQVRDRLRVMCAQSYVHRYWFEESQGKHLNNPADLFDVLVERGYLEPLEGDRATGQVWAWDAGSGRFEEVVARLYRTSTKGHALANASAAKPVSRATADKALASFLQRVEHVATDPMNLYVVDRVVLFGSMLDPTRERLSDVDLAVSLARNDAVYEAAGHNVAGSVFLTEMNGGKHSSGYRGESGIRKFLKNRSRVLSLALLSEEGKIAGLPAATTPHRVIYERFTE
;
A
#
# COMPACT_ATOMS: atom_id res chain seq x y z
N MET A 1 -16.97 -5.53 -18.03
CA MET A 1 -16.96 -6.44 -16.85
C MET A 1 -17.95 -5.84 -15.88
N ASN A 2 -19.05 -6.54 -15.63
CA ASN A 2 -20.06 -6.09 -14.66
C ASN A 2 -19.36 -6.05 -13.31
N ILE A 3 -19.34 -4.90 -12.64
CA ILE A 3 -18.72 -4.80 -11.32
C ILE A 3 -19.75 -5.35 -10.34
N ASP A 4 -19.81 -6.67 -10.16
CA ASP A 4 -20.71 -7.35 -9.22
C ASP A 4 -20.54 -6.90 -7.75
N GLY A 5 -19.59 -5.99 -7.46
CA GLY A 5 -19.42 -5.36 -6.15
C GLY A 5 -20.16 -4.03 -5.95
N GLN A 6 -20.92 -3.53 -6.92
CA GLN A 6 -21.67 -2.27 -6.77
C GLN A 6 -22.71 -2.37 -5.64
N ALA A 7 -23.44 -3.49 -5.57
CA ALA A 7 -24.47 -3.74 -4.57
C ALA A 7 -23.94 -3.79 -3.12
N GLU A 8 -22.67 -4.16 -2.91
CA GLU A 8 -22.11 -4.35 -1.55
C GLU A 8 -21.97 -3.01 -0.79
N PHE A 9 -21.76 -1.90 -1.51
CA PHE A 9 -21.54 -0.57 -0.89
C PHE A 9 -22.68 0.42 -1.15
N GLU A 10 -23.70 0.04 -1.93
CA GLU A 10 -24.85 0.90 -2.28
C GLU A 10 -25.55 1.50 -1.05
N HIS A 11 -25.74 0.70 0.01
CA HIS A 11 -26.33 1.17 1.28
C HIS A 11 -25.52 2.25 2.02
N THR A 12 -24.22 2.39 1.73
CA THR A 12 -23.38 3.48 2.27
C THR A 12 -23.43 4.74 1.39
N GLY A 13 -24.10 4.68 0.24
CA GLY A 13 -24.11 5.75 -0.74
C GLY A 13 -22.79 5.92 -1.51
N ASN A 14 -21.81 5.03 -1.32
CA ASN A 14 -20.52 5.09 -2.02
C ASN A 14 -20.49 4.12 -3.19
N THR A 15 -19.89 4.55 -4.30
CA THR A 15 -19.60 3.66 -5.42
C THR A 15 -18.46 2.71 -5.08
N TYR A 16 -18.48 1.53 -5.70
CA TYR A 16 -17.38 0.56 -5.63
C TYR A 16 -16.01 1.19 -5.91
N LEU A 17 -15.92 2.11 -6.90
CA LEU A 17 -14.66 2.78 -7.25
C LEU A 17 -14.17 3.73 -6.14
N GLN A 18 -15.07 4.48 -5.49
CA GLN A 18 -14.72 5.32 -4.36
C GLN A 18 -14.15 4.48 -3.22
N VAL A 19 -14.84 3.39 -2.85
CA VAL A 19 -14.40 2.49 -1.77
C VAL A 19 -13.05 1.84 -2.11
N ARG A 20 -12.90 1.33 -3.33
CA ARG A 20 -11.64 0.77 -3.81
C ARG A 20 -10.48 1.76 -3.68
N ASP A 21 -10.68 2.99 -4.14
CA ASP A 21 -9.61 3.99 -4.14
C ASP A 21 -9.24 4.44 -2.72
N ARG A 22 -10.17 4.38 -1.74
CA ARG A 22 -9.83 4.54 -0.33
C ARG A 22 -9.03 3.36 0.20
N LEU A 23 -9.46 2.13 -0.09
CA LEU A 23 -8.71 0.93 0.29
C LEU A 23 -7.28 0.95 -0.26
N ARG A 24 -7.04 1.50 -1.47
CA ARG A 24 -5.69 1.71 -2.00
C ARG A 24 -4.82 2.61 -1.12
N VAL A 25 -5.39 3.69 -0.58
CA VAL A 25 -4.67 4.58 0.35
C VAL A 25 -4.40 3.86 1.67
N MET A 26 -5.38 3.11 2.17
CA MET A 26 -5.29 2.34 3.41
C MET A 26 -4.25 1.21 3.33
N CYS A 27 -4.15 0.53 2.19
CA CYS A 27 -3.17 -0.54 1.93
C CYS A 27 -1.71 -0.06 2.01
N ALA A 28 -1.47 1.25 1.90
CA ALA A 28 -0.14 1.84 2.04
C ALA A 28 0.19 2.22 3.50
N GLN A 29 -0.77 2.14 4.42
CA GLN A 29 -0.58 2.45 5.83
C GLN A 29 -0.22 1.19 6.62
N SER A 30 0.62 1.35 7.65
CA SER A 30 0.96 0.27 8.57
C SER A 30 -0.21 -0.10 9.49
N TYR A 31 -1.12 0.86 9.75
CA TYR A 31 -2.42 0.67 10.38
C TYR A 31 -3.35 1.83 10.02
N VAL A 32 -4.65 1.67 10.27
CA VAL A 32 -5.68 2.69 10.11
C VAL A 32 -6.60 2.71 11.32
N HIS A 33 -7.23 3.85 11.59
CA HIS A 33 -8.27 3.99 12.60
C HIS A 33 -9.39 4.88 12.08
N ARG A 34 -10.56 4.81 12.73
CA ARG A 34 -11.79 5.51 12.32
C ARG A 34 -11.57 7.01 12.13
N TYR A 35 -11.04 7.70 13.14
CA TYR A 35 -10.85 9.15 13.09
C TYR A 35 -9.99 9.60 11.90
N TRP A 36 -8.84 8.94 11.67
CA TRP A 36 -8.01 9.23 10.51
C TRP A 36 -8.75 8.96 9.19
N PHE A 37 -9.54 7.89 9.12
CA PHE A 37 -10.30 7.59 7.92
C PHE A 37 -11.33 8.69 7.64
N GLU A 38 -12.12 9.09 8.63
CA GLU A 38 -13.13 10.13 8.47
C GLU A 38 -12.51 11.48 8.10
N GLU A 39 -11.42 11.87 8.76
CA GLU A 39 -10.76 13.15 8.54
C GLU A 39 -9.96 13.20 7.21
N SER A 40 -9.22 12.14 6.92
CA SER A 40 -8.27 12.10 5.79
C SER A 40 -8.90 11.56 4.52
N GLN A 41 -9.88 10.65 4.63
CA GLN A 41 -10.52 9.97 3.51
C GLN A 41 -11.99 10.36 3.32
N GLY A 42 -12.67 10.78 4.39
CA GLY A 42 -14.12 10.98 4.39
C GLY A 42 -14.63 12.19 3.59
N LYS A 43 -13.78 13.18 3.28
CA LYS A 43 -14.17 14.42 2.57
C LYS A 43 -14.83 14.21 1.20
N HIS A 44 -14.64 13.03 0.59
CA HIS A 44 -15.18 12.68 -0.73
C HIS A 44 -16.08 11.43 -0.72
N LEU A 45 -16.53 11.04 0.48
CA LEU A 45 -17.35 9.86 0.71
C LEU A 45 -18.71 10.27 1.28
N ASN A 46 -19.73 9.50 0.95
CA ASN A 46 -21.01 9.57 1.64
C ASN A 46 -20.91 8.71 2.91
N ASN A 47 -21.39 9.20 4.04
CA ASN A 47 -21.42 8.48 5.33
C ASN A 47 -20.11 7.73 5.65
N PRO A 48 -18.98 8.43 5.81
CA PRO A 48 -17.67 7.77 5.98
C PRO A 48 -17.60 6.89 7.24
N ALA A 49 -18.35 7.21 8.29
CA ALA A 49 -18.45 6.38 9.48
C ALA A 49 -19.08 5.00 9.14
N ASP A 50 -20.26 4.99 8.52
CA ASP A 50 -20.96 3.78 8.09
C ASP A 50 -20.10 2.95 7.12
N LEU A 51 -19.39 3.61 6.20
CA LEU A 51 -18.48 2.91 5.30
C LEU A 51 -17.34 2.23 6.06
N PHE A 52 -16.76 2.88 7.07
CA PHE A 52 -15.70 2.26 7.87
C PHE A 52 -16.24 1.02 8.60
N ASP A 53 -17.44 1.09 9.17
CA ASP A 53 -18.10 -0.04 9.81
C ASP A 53 -18.31 -1.20 8.84
N VAL A 54 -18.86 -0.93 7.65
CA VAL A 54 -19.06 -1.94 6.61
C VAL A 54 -17.73 -2.58 6.19
N LEU A 55 -16.65 -1.80 6.08
CA LEU A 55 -15.33 -2.34 5.74
C LEU A 55 -14.82 -3.31 6.82
N VAL A 56 -15.10 -3.05 8.10
CA VAL A 56 -14.78 -3.97 9.19
C VAL A 56 -15.69 -5.19 9.17
N GLU A 57 -17.01 -5.00 9.16
CA GLU A 57 -18.02 -6.07 9.20
C GLU A 57 -17.90 -7.06 8.03
N ARG A 58 -17.59 -6.55 6.84
CA ARG A 58 -17.42 -7.37 5.62
C ARG A 58 -16.00 -7.93 5.47
N GLY A 59 -15.14 -7.73 6.46
CA GLY A 59 -13.79 -8.29 6.51
C GLY A 59 -12.82 -7.67 5.51
N TYR A 60 -13.03 -6.42 5.08
CA TYR A 60 -12.04 -5.66 4.29
C TYR A 60 -10.96 -5.04 5.20
N LEU A 61 -11.29 -4.81 6.46
CA LEU A 61 -10.38 -4.40 7.52
C LEU A 61 -10.43 -5.42 8.65
N GLU A 62 -9.26 -5.76 9.17
CA GLU A 62 -9.11 -6.67 10.31
C GLU A 62 -8.51 -5.90 11.49
N PRO A 63 -9.03 -6.07 12.71
CA PRO A 63 -8.47 -5.42 13.88
C PRO A 63 -7.05 -5.93 14.12
N LEU A 64 -6.15 -5.04 14.54
CA LEU A 64 -4.88 -5.47 15.12
C LEU A 64 -5.15 -6.18 16.45
N GLU A 65 -4.25 -7.09 16.81
CA GLU A 65 -4.30 -7.89 18.04
C GLU A 65 -3.11 -7.57 18.95
N GLY A 66 -3.18 -8.02 20.21
CA GLY A 66 -2.14 -7.81 21.22
C GLY A 66 -1.93 -6.33 21.56
N ASP A 67 -0.68 -5.97 21.85
CA ASP A 67 -0.31 -4.61 22.29
C ASP A 67 -0.58 -3.51 21.25
N ARG A 68 -0.87 -3.89 19.99
CA ARG A 68 -1.23 -2.97 18.92
C ARG A 68 -2.72 -2.89 18.64
N ALA A 69 -3.56 -3.55 19.46
CA ALA A 69 -5.00 -3.56 19.29
C ALA A 69 -5.60 -2.14 19.36
N THR A 70 -5.02 -1.28 20.20
CA THR A 70 -5.39 0.12 20.33
C THR A 70 -4.15 1.02 20.26
N GLY A 71 -4.37 2.30 19.97
CA GLY A 71 -3.32 3.32 20.00
C GLY A 71 -3.88 4.68 20.38
N GLN A 72 -3.02 5.53 20.95
CA GLN A 72 -3.30 6.95 21.12
C GLN A 72 -3.30 7.63 19.76
N VAL A 73 -4.39 8.32 19.42
CA VAL A 73 -4.57 9.02 18.16
C VAL A 73 -5.17 10.39 18.43
N TRP A 74 -4.95 11.32 17.50
CA TRP A 74 -5.58 12.64 17.53
C TRP A 74 -6.89 12.57 16.76
N ALA A 75 -7.97 13.08 17.35
CA ALA A 75 -9.30 13.12 16.76
C ALA A 75 -9.91 14.50 16.92
N TRP A 76 -10.54 15.02 15.87
CA TRP A 76 -11.31 16.24 15.94
C TRP A 76 -12.57 16.05 16.79
N ASP A 77 -12.70 16.82 17.87
CA ASP A 77 -13.91 16.92 18.66
C ASP A 77 -14.71 18.17 18.28
N ALA A 78 -15.94 17.96 17.80
CA ALA A 78 -16.82 19.04 17.38
C ALA A 78 -17.36 19.87 18.56
N GLY A 79 -17.40 19.29 19.77
CA GLY A 79 -17.88 19.99 20.97
C GLY A 79 -16.88 21.04 21.47
N SER A 80 -15.60 20.69 21.51
CA SER A 80 -14.50 21.56 21.93
C SER A 80 -13.91 22.38 20.78
N GLY A 81 -14.14 21.97 19.52
CA GLY A 81 -13.55 22.59 18.34
C GLY A 81 -12.03 22.42 18.27
N ARG A 82 -11.51 21.31 18.82
CA ARG A 82 -10.07 21.03 18.90
C ARG A 82 -9.80 19.55 18.62
N PHE A 83 -8.53 19.25 18.31
CA PHE A 83 -8.05 17.88 18.32
C PHE A 83 -7.82 17.45 19.77
N GLU A 84 -8.41 16.31 20.14
CA GLU A 84 -8.20 15.66 21.43
C GLU A 84 -7.49 14.32 21.23
N GLU A 85 -6.71 13.95 22.23
CA GLU A 85 -6.04 12.66 22.27
C GLU A 85 -7.04 11.59 22.73
N VAL A 86 -7.28 10.60 21.89
CA VAL A 86 -8.22 9.51 22.15
C VAL A 86 -7.54 8.17 21.95
N VAL A 87 -7.98 7.15 22.69
CA VAL A 87 -7.55 5.77 22.46
C VAL A 87 -8.50 5.15 21.44
N ALA A 88 -7.96 4.78 20.27
CA ALA A 88 -8.74 4.20 19.18
C ALA A 88 -8.31 2.77 18.87
N ARG A 89 -9.26 1.96 18.40
CA ARG A 89 -8.97 0.64 17.83
C ARG A 89 -8.21 0.80 16.52
N LEU A 90 -7.14 0.02 16.36
CA LEU A 90 -6.32 0.01 15.15
C LEU A 90 -6.68 -1.20 14.27
N TYR A 91 -6.65 -0.98 12.97
CA TYR A 91 -6.98 -1.98 11.95
C TYR A 91 -5.87 -2.05 10.90
N ARG A 92 -5.80 -3.18 10.22
CA ARG A 92 -5.03 -3.34 8.99
C ARG A 92 -5.95 -3.76 7.85
N THR A 93 -5.53 -3.49 6.62
CA THR A 93 -6.25 -3.98 5.45
C THR A 93 -6.08 -5.49 5.33
N SER A 94 -7.20 -6.21 5.18
CA SER A 94 -7.21 -7.66 5.06
C SER A 94 -6.79 -8.14 3.68
N THR A 95 -6.69 -9.46 3.52
CA THR A 95 -6.58 -10.13 2.20
C THR A 95 -7.66 -9.65 1.23
N LYS A 96 -8.92 -9.62 1.69
CA LYS A 96 -10.07 -9.15 0.91
C LYS A 96 -9.96 -7.66 0.56
N GLY A 97 -9.52 -6.83 1.52
CA GLY A 97 -9.25 -5.40 1.35
C GLY A 97 -8.22 -5.11 0.27
N HIS A 98 -7.09 -5.80 0.31
CA HIS A 98 -6.04 -5.68 -0.70
C HIS A 98 -6.50 -6.16 -2.08
N ALA A 99 -7.25 -7.28 -2.15
CA ALA A 99 -7.80 -7.78 -3.42
C ALA A 99 -8.72 -6.75 -4.07
N LEU A 100 -9.63 -6.14 -3.29
CA LEU A 100 -10.48 -5.07 -3.78
C LEU A 100 -9.65 -3.85 -4.22
N ALA A 101 -8.73 -3.36 -3.38
CA ALA A 101 -7.86 -2.22 -3.70
C ALA A 101 -7.10 -2.43 -5.02
N ASN A 102 -6.62 -3.64 -5.27
CA ASN A 102 -5.85 -3.97 -6.47
C ASN A 102 -6.73 -4.27 -7.69
N ALA A 103 -8.05 -4.44 -7.53
CA ALA A 103 -8.97 -4.71 -8.64
C ALA A 103 -8.91 -3.60 -9.71
N SER A 104 -8.29 -3.92 -10.84
CA SER A 104 -8.14 -3.00 -11.96
C SER A 104 -9.39 -3.05 -12.85
N ALA A 105 -10.03 -1.89 -13.03
CA ALA A 105 -11.03 -1.69 -14.07
C ALA A 105 -10.40 -1.27 -15.41
N ALA A 106 -9.06 -1.22 -15.48
CA ALA A 106 -8.35 -0.78 -16.67
C ALA A 106 -8.39 -1.86 -17.76
N LYS A 107 -8.30 -1.42 -19.02
CA LYS A 107 -8.19 -2.34 -20.16
C LYS A 107 -6.90 -3.17 -20.02
N PRO A 108 -6.96 -4.50 -20.27
CA PRO A 108 -5.78 -5.36 -20.31
C PRO A 108 -4.71 -4.81 -21.25
N VAL A 109 -3.45 -4.98 -20.86
CA VAL A 109 -2.27 -4.61 -21.64
C VAL A 109 -1.75 -5.80 -22.44
N SER A 110 -1.01 -5.53 -23.52
CA SER A 110 -0.27 -6.59 -24.20
C SER A 110 0.91 -7.09 -23.36
N ARG A 111 1.30 -8.35 -23.55
CA ARG A 111 2.52 -8.92 -22.95
C ARG A 111 3.75 -8.05 -23.21
N ALA A 112 3.97 -7.61 -24.45
CA ALA A 112 5.08 -6.71 -24.77
C ALA A 112 5.08 -5.39 -23.95
N THR A 113 3.90 -4.84 -23.62
CA THR A 113 3.79 -3.65 -22.76
C THR A 113 4.14 -3.97 -21.31
N ALA A 114 3.68 -5.12 -20.82
CA ALA A 114 3.98 -5.62 -19.49
C ALA A 114 5.48 -5.91 -19.31
N ASP A 115 6.10 -6.59 -20.28
CA ASP A 115 7.54 -6.89 -20.28
C ASP A 115 8.38 -5.60 -20.23
N LYS A 116 8.02 -4.61 -21.05
CA LYS A 116 8.67 -3.29 -21.03
C LYS A 116 8.51 -2.60 -19.68
N ALA A 117 7.32 -2.65 -19.09
CA ALA A 117 7.06 -2.06 -17.77
C ALA A 117 7.85 -2.76 -16.66
N LEU A 118 7.98 -4.09 -16.73
CA LEU A 118 8.78 -4.89 -15.80
C LEU A 118 10.27 -4.58 -15.92
N ALA A 119 10.81 -4.53 -17.15
CA ALA A 119 12.21 -4.17 -17.39
C ALA A 119 12.53 -2.77 -16.84
N SER A 120 11.68 -1.77 -17.12
CA SER A 120 11.84 -0.43 -16.55
C SER A 120 11.68 -0.39 -15.03
N PHE A 121 10.87 -1.27 -14.45
CA PHE A 121 10.76 -1.41 -13.00
C PHE A 121 12.07 -1.92 -12.39
N LEU A 122 12.68 -2.96 -12.96
CA LEU A 122 13.96 -3.50 -12.47
C LEU A 122 15.09 -2.48 -12.57
N GLN A 123 15.12 -1.65 -13.63
CA GLN A 123 16.06 -0.52 -13.70
C GLN A 123 15.90 0.47 -12.52
N ARG A 124 14.67 0.69 -12.03
CA ARG A 124 14.43 1.54 -10.85
C ARG A 124 14.82 0.85 -9.55
N VAL A 125 14.70 -0.48 -9.48
CA VAL A 125 15.18 -1.27 -8.34
C VAL A 125 16.69 -1.09 -8.17
N GLU A 126 17.45 -1.23 -9.27
CA GLU A 126 18.90 -0.98 -9.27
C GLU A 126 19.22 0.47 -8.87
N HIS A 127 18.48 1.44 -9.41
CA HIS A 127 18.68 2.85 -9.04
C HIS A 127 18.47 3.08 -7.54
N VAL A 128 17.43 2.48 -6.94
CA VAL A 128 17.14 2.62 -5.51
C VAL A 128 18.30 2.12 -4.66
N ALA A 129 18.96 1.02 -5.06
CA ALA A 129 20.09 0.46 -4.34
C ALA A 129 21.31 1.39 -4.30
N THR A 130 21.49 2.25 -5.31
CA THR A 130 22.66 3.14 -5.45
C THR A 130 22.44 4.58 -4.98
N ASP A 131 21.19 4.98 -4.71
CA ASP A 131 20.87 6.37 -4.41
C ASP A 131 21.13 6.70 -2.92
N PRO A 132 22.04 7.65 -2.62
CA PRO A 132 22.44 7.98 -1.25
C PRO A 132 21.34 8.70 -0.45
N MET A 133 20.23 9.06 -1.09
CA MET A 133 19.08 9.69 -0.43
C MET A 133 18.00 8.69 -0.02
N ASN A 134 18.17 7.39 -0.26
CA ASN A 134 17.19 6.39 0.14
C ASN A 134 17.55 5.79 1.51
N LEU A 135 16.67 6.02 2.50
CA LEU A 135 16.82 5.47 3.85
C LEU A 135 16.61 3.94 3.89
N TYR A 136 16.03 3.38 2.83
CA TYR A 136 15.78 1.96 2.63
C TYR A 136 16.24 1.55 1.24
N VAL A 137 16.52 0.27 1.07
CA VAL A 137 16.85 -0.34 -0.23
C VAL A 137 15.88 -1.48 -0.53
N VAL A 138 15.77 -1.83 -1.79
CA VAL A 138 15.00 -3.02 -2.18
C VAL A 138 15.76 -4.26 -1.75
N ASP A 139 15.09 -5.10 -0.96
CA ASP A 139 15.66 -6.33 -0.46
C ASP A 139 15.26 -7.53 -1.33
N ARG A 140 13.96 -7.61 -1.67
CA ARG A 140 13.43 -8.69 -2.50
C ARG A 140 12.28 -8.20 -3.36
N VAL A 141 12.20 -8.67 -4.61
CA VAL A 141 11.06 -8.49 -5.49
C VAL A 141 10.55 -9.84 -5.99
N VAL A 142 9.24 -10.01 -5.88
CA VAL A 142 8.53 -11.20 -6.33
C VAL A 142 7.51 -10.81 -7.39
N LEU A 143 7.55 -11.50 -8.53
CA LEU A 143 6.51 -11.46 -9.57
C LEU A 143 5.43 -12.49 -9.24
N PHE A 144 4.16 -12.10 -9.33
CA PHE A 144 3.04 -13.00 -9.19
C PHE A 144 1.94 -12.69 -10.23
N GLY A 145 0.79 -13.36 -10.11
CA GLY A 145 -0.39 -13.05 -10.89
C GLY A 145 -0.28 -13.43 -12.37
N SER A 146 -0.99 -12.69 -13.22
CA SER A 146 -1.31 -13.12 -14.60
C SER A 146 -0.08 -13.25 -15.51
N MET A 147 1.01 -12.56 -15.19
CA MET A 147 2.25 -12.56 -16.00
C MET A 147 3.07 -13.85 -15.85
N LEU A 148 2.80 -14.66 -14.82
CA LEU A 148 3.47 -15.96 -14.61
C LEU A 148 3.12 -16.98 -15.69
N ASP A 149 1.92 -16.91 -16.26
CA ASP A 149 1.50 -17.77 -17.37
C ASP A 149 2.12 -17.23 -18.67
N PRO A 150 3.09 -17.92 -19.28
CA PRO A 150 3.75 -17.44 -20.50
C PRO A 150 2.84 -17.42 -21.72
N THR A 151 1.73 -18.17 -21.71
CA THR A 151 0.81 -18.28 -22.86
C THR A 151 -0.17 -17.12 -22.96
N ARG A 152 -0.28 -16.31 -21.90
CA ARG A 152 -1.26 -15.23 -21.81
C ARG A 152 -0.76 -13.96 -22.51
N GLU A 153 -1.35 -13.61 -23.65
CA GLU A 153 -0.97 -12.41 -24.42
C GLU A 153 -1.58 -11.10 -23.91
N ARG A 154 -2.68 -11.19 -23.14
CA ARG A 154 -3.39 -10.05 -22.56
C ARG A 154 -3.43 -10.15 -21.04
N LEU A 155 -2.71 -9.24 -20.39
CA LEU A 155 -2.50 -9.19 -18.94
C LEU A 155 -3.30 -8.03 -18.34
N SER A 156 -3.84 -8.20 -17.14
CA SER A 156 -4.49 -7.08 -16.43
C SER A 156 -3.46 -5.98 -16.13
N ASP A 157 -2.32 -6.41 -15.59
CA ASP A 157 -1.21 -5.66 -15.05
C ASP A 157 -0.05 -6.61 -14.72
N VAL A 158 1.05 -6.04 -14.23
CA VAL A 158 2.26 -6.71 -13.74
C VAL A 158 2.23 -6.65 -12.22
N ASP A 159 1.87 -7.77 -11.59
CA ASP A 159 1.76 -7.88 -10.15
C ASP A 159 3.11 -8.16 -9.49
N LEU A 160 3.56 -7.23 -8.65
CA LEU A 160 4.86 -7.30 -7.98
C LEU A 160 4.67 -7.12 -6.47
N ALA A 161 5.40 -7.89 -5.67
CA ALA A 161 5.53 -7.68 -4.24
C ALA A 161 6.96 -7.29 -3.93
N VAL A 162 7.12 -6.25 -3.11
CA VAL A 162 8.43 -5.67 -2.79
C VAL A 162 8.66 -5.69 -1.29
N SER A 163 9.80 -6.25 -0.87
CA SER A 163 10.36 -6.11 0.46
C SER A 163 11.43 -5.03 0.44
N LEU A 164 11.46 -4.20 1.47
CA LEU A 164 12.47 -3.17 1.66
C LEU A 164 13.24 -3.47 2.95
N ALA A 165 14.54 -3.25 2.92
CA ALA A 165 15.40 -3.31 4.10
C ALA A 165 15.95 -1.92 4.42
N ARG A 166 16.17 -1.64 5.71
CA ARG A 166 16.81 -0.39 6.12
C ARG A 166 18.23 -0.32 5.56
N ASN A 167 18.61 0.85 5.04
CA ASN A 167 19.99 1.12 4.65
C ASN A 167 20.71 1.74 5.84
N ASP A 168 21.31 0.91 6.71
CA ASP A 168 21.89 1.38 7.98
C ASP A 168 22.88 2.52 7.79
N ALA A 169 23.78 2.44 6.80
CA ALA A 169 24.76 3.50 6.54
C ALA A 169 24.10 4.87 6.24
N VAL A 170 23.07 4.88 5.39
CA VAL A 170 22.36 6.11 5.03
C VAL A 170 21.45 6.57 6.17
N TYR A 171 20.84 5.62 6.89
CA TYR A 171 19.95 5.90 8.01
C TYR A 171 20.71 6.57 9.16
N GLU A 172 21.89 6.06 9.51
CA GLU A 172 22.78 6.65 10.51
C GLU A 172 23.29 8.03 10.06
N ALA A 173 23.68 8.18 8.78
CA ALA A 173 24.13 9.47 8.24
C ALA A 173 23.03 10.55 8.24
N ALA A 174 21.77 10.16 7.99
CA ALA A 174 20.63 11.06 8.06
C ALA A 174 20.27 11.44 9.51
N GLY A 175 20.47 10.52 10.44
CA GLY A 175 20.11 10.64 11.85
C GLY A 175 18.62 10.42 12.11
N HIS A 176 18.31 9.93 13.32
CA HIS A 176 16.95 9.52 13.72
C HIS A 176 15.88 10.62 13.54
N ASN A 177 16.21 11.88 13.82
CA ASN A 177 15.28 13.00 13.70
C ASN A 177 14.84 13.23 12.25
N VAL A 178 15.77 13.17 11.30
CA VAL A 178 15.47 13.34 9.88
C VAL A 178 14.67 12.15 9.37
N ALA A 179 15.09 10.92 9.72
CA ALA A 179 14.38 9.72 9.32
C ALA A 179 12.92 9.71 9.82
N GLY A 180 12.69 10.11 11.08
CA GLY A 180 11.34 10.25 11.64
C GLY A 180 10.50 11.32 10.92
N SER A 181 11.10 12.48 10.60
CA SER A 181 10.39 13.55 9.88
C SER A 181 10.05 13.17 8.43
N VAL A 182 10.93 12.41 7.76
CA VAL A 182 10.68 11.84 6.42
C VAL A 182 9.49 10.90 6.47
N PHE A 183 9.46 9.97 7.43
CA PHE A 183 8.35 9.04 7.62
C PHE A 183 7.02 9.77 7.80
N LEU A 184 6.95 10.73 8.73
CA LEU A 184 5.72 11.50 8.99
C LEU A 184 5.25 12.28 7.75
N THR A 185 6.18 12.89 7.02
CA THR A 185 5.84 13.63 5.79
C THR A 185 5.29 12.71 4.71
N GLU A 186 5.87 11.52 4.53
CA GLU A 186 5.43 10.56 3.54
C GLU A 186 4.08 9.91 3.88
N MET A 187 3.82 9.66 5.17
CA MET A 187 2.50 9.22 5.66
C MET A 187 1.41 10.23 5.31
N ASN A 188 1.73 11.52 5.40
CA ASN A 188 0.86 12.62 4.98
C ASN A 188 0.81 12.82 3.45
N GLY A 189 1.38 11.90 2.68
CA GLY A 189 1.37 11.93 1.22
C GLY A 189 2.41 12.85 0.59
N GLY A 190 3.17 13.60 1.40
CA GLY A 190 4.14 14.59 0.98
C GLY A 190 5.48 13.99 0.52
N LYS A 191 6.36 14.89 0.06
CA LYS A 191 7.78 14.63 -0.17
C LYS A 191 8.57 15.49 0.81
N HIS A 192 9.46 14.88 1.58
CA HIS A 192 10.27 15.60 2.55
C HIS A 192 11.28 16.53 1.88
N SER A 193 11.49 17.72 2.46
CA SER A 193 12.32 18.78 1.87
C SER A 193 13.81 18.44 1.83
N SER A 194 14.29 17.56 2.71
CA SER A 194 15.69 17.08 2.71
C SER A 194 16.07 16.27 1.48
N GLY A 195 15.09 15.82 0.69
CA GLY A 195 15.32 14.93 -0.44
C GLY A 195 15.43 13.45 -0.07
N TYR A 196 15.58 13.11 1.22
CA TYR A 196 15.53 11.72 1.67
C TYR A 196 14.19 11.07 1.35
N ARG A 197 14.23 9.77 1.03
CA ARG A 197 13.05 8.93 0.83
C ARG A 197 13.00 7.79 1.84
N GLY A 198 11.85 7.65 2.48
CA GLY A 198 11.48 6.49 3.28
C GLY A 198 10.85 5.39 2.43
N GLU A 199 10.31 4.37 3.08
CA GLU A 199 9.66 3.23 2.41
C GLU A 199 8.55 3.66 1.45
N SER A 200 7.67 4.57 1.88
CA SER A 200 6.55 5.04 1.08
C SER A 200 7.01 5.81 -0.15
N GLY A 201 8.04 6.65 -0.01
CA GLY A 201 8.67 7.38 -1.10
C GLY A 201 9.32 6.46 -2.12
N ILE A 202 10.03 5.43 -1.67
CA ILE A 202 10.63 4.41 -2.54
C ILE A 202 9.56 3.63 -3.29
N ARG A 203 8.49 3.17 -2.63
CA ARG A 203 7.39 2.46 -3.31
C ARG A 203 6.72 3.34 -4.37
N LYS A 204 6.48 4.62 -4.09
CA LYS A 204 5.96 5.59 -5.07
C LYS A 204 6.92 5.76 -6.26
N PHE A 205 8.23 5.83 -6.00
CA PHE A 205 9.27 5.93 -7.03
C PHE A 205 9.30 4.66 -7.91
N LEU A 206 9.35 3.48 -7.30
CA LEU A 206 9.31 2.19 -7.99
C LEU A 206 8.04 2.04 -8.85
N LYS A 207 6.88 2.48 -8.35
CA LYS A 207 5.62 2.49 -9.10
C LYS A 207 5.66 3.41 -10.32
N ASN A 208 6.33 4.56 -10.17
CA ASN A 208 6.39 5.65 -11.15
C ASN A 208 5.04 5.99 -11.79
N ARG A 209 3.96 6.00 -10.97
CA ARG A 209 2.57 6.20 -11.43
C ARG A 209 2.12 5.26 -12.57
N SER A 210 2.86 4.18 -12.84
CA SER A 210 2.55 3.27 -13.94
C SER A 210 1.23 2.57 -13.64
N ARG A 211 0.26 2.70 -14.55
CA ARG A 211 -0.99 1.94 -14.51
C ARG A 211 -0.81 0.45 -14.84
N VAL A 212 0.36 0.08 -15.36
CA VAL A 212 0.67 -1.28 -15.81
C VAL A 212 1.22 -2.13 -14.67
N LEU A 213 1.85 -1.51 -13.67
CA LEU A 213 2.37 -2.22 -12.51
C LEU A 213 1.29 -2.36 -11.44
N SER A 214 1.45 -3.27 -10.51
CA SER A 214 0.72 -3.34 -9.24
C SER A 214 1.74 -3.69 -8.16
N LEU A 215 1.75 -2.98 -7.03
CA LEU A 215 2.77 -3.16 -5.99
C LEU A 215 2.13 -3.55 -4.65
N ALA A 216 2.32 -4.80 -4.24
CA ALA A 216 2.02 -5.30 -2.91
C ALA A 216 3.22 -5.13 -1.96
N LEU A 217 2.98 -5.28 -0.65
CA LEU A 217 4.04 -5.44 0.34
C LEU A 217 4.45 -6.91 0.38
N LEU A 218 5.74 -7.18 0.54
CA LEU A 218 6.28 -8.51 0.80
C LEU A 218 6.85 -8.51 2.21
N SER A 219 6.38 -9.42 3.08
CA SER A 219 6.99 -9.59 4.40
C SER A 219 8.36 -10.27 4.29
N GLU A 220 9.15 -10.19 5.37
CA GLU A 220 10.46 -10.87 5.45
C GLU A 220 10.32 -12.39 5.22
N GLU A 221 9.24 -13.00 5.71
CA GLU A 221 8.93 -14.42 5.52
C GLU A 221 8.37 -14.74 4.12
N GLY A 222 8.37 -13.77 3.20
CA GLY A 222 7.91 -13.94 1.83
C GLY A 222 6.39 -13.91 1.67
N LYS A 223 5.63 -13.45 2.67
CA LYS A 223 4.18 -13.34 2.55
C LYS A 223 3.81 -12.11 1.73
N ILE A 224 3.10 -12.31 0.64
CA ILE A 224 2.57 -11.21 -0.19
C ILE A 224 1.32 -10.67 0.50
N ALA A 225 1.34 -9.39 0.88
CA ALA A 225 0.20 -8.73 1.48
C ALA A 225 -1.00 -8.82 0.56
N GLY A 226 -2.12 -9.29 1.11
CA GLY A 226 -3.32 -9.48 0.32
C GLY A 226 -3.53 -10.89 -0.20
N LEU A 227 -2.60 -11.83 0.01
CA LEU A 227 -2.64 -13.17 -0.59
C LEU A 227 -2.26 -14.28 0.41
N PRO A 228 -2.82 -15.50 0.28
CA PRO A 228 -2.46 -16.62 1.14
C PRO A 228 -1.04 -17.12 0.84
N ALA A 229 -0.18 -17.20 1.86
CA ALA A 229 1.24 -17.53 1.69
C ALA A 229 1.48 -18.93 1.09
N ALA A 230 0.68 -19.93 1.47
CA ALA A 230 0.91 -21.33 1.10
C ALA A 230 0.48 -21.69 -0.35
N THR A 231 -0.30 -20.83 -1.01
CA THR A 231 -0.94 -21.18 -2.29
C THR A 231 -0.70 -20.18 -3.41
N THR A 232 0.00 -19.08 -3.15
CA THR A 232 0.21 -18.04 -4.16
C THR A 232 1.39 -18.41 -5.05
N PRO A 233 1.18 -18.79 -6.33
CA PRO A 233 2.28 -19.02 -7.25
C PRO A 233 3.01 -17.72 -7.47
N HIS A 234 4.34 -17.75 -7.36
CA HIS A 234 5.17 -16.58 -7.47
C HIS A 234 6.59 -16.93 -7.90
N ARG A 235 7.33 -15.94 -8.40
CA ARG A 235 8.72 -16.07 -8.82
C ARG A 235 9.53 -14.91 -8.26
N VAL A 236 10.61 -15.22 -7.55
CA VAL A 236 11.61 -14.21 -7.16
C VAL A 236 12.31 -13.72 -8.44
N ILE A 237 12.33 -12.40 -8.64
CA ILE A 237 12.92 -11.75 -9.82
C ILE A 237 14.03 -10.76 -9.48
N TYR A 238 14.19 -10.46 -8.19
CA TYR A 238 15.31 -9.72 -7.62
C TYR A 238 15.46 -10.13 -6.17
N GLU A 239 16.69 -10.34 -5.74
CA GLU A 239 17.08 -10.57 -4.37
C GLU A 239 18.42 -9.90 -4.13
N ARG A 240 18.49 -9.08 -3.08
CA ARG A 240 19.71 -8.39 -2.70
C ARG A 240 20.65 -9.40 -2.06
N PHE A 241 21.86 -9.52 -2.61
CA PHE A 241 22.92 -10.27 -1.93
C PHE A 241 23.49 -9.42 -0.79
N THR A 242 23.38 -9.92 0.43
CA THR A 242 24.13 -9.43 1.59
C THR A 242 25.38 -10.28 1.72
N GLU A 243 26.56 -9.71 1.45
CA GLU A 243 27.85 -10.29 1.89
C GLU A 243 28.04 -10.13 3.40
#